data_AF-A0A7D5BVD1-F1
#
_entry.id   AF-A0A7D5BVD1-F1
#
_cell.length_a   1.000
_cell.length_b   1.000
_cell.length_c   1.000
_cell.angle_alpha   90.00
_cell.angle_beta   90.00
_cell.angle_gamma   90.00
#
_symmetry.space_group_name_H-M   'P 1'
#
loop_
_entity.id
_entity.type
_entity.pdbx_description
1 polymer ?
#
loop_
_entity_poly.entity_id
_entity_poly.type
_entity_poly.pdbx_seq_one_letter_code
_entity_poly.pdbx_strand_id
1 'polypeptide(L)'
;MEDRPALNLFKSLEPHDTVEIEGLGTVNFSHYPYREDLAYSWPDDVAKFSGKALPFDGRRLLYGHTHQLSPDGARPEALNVGIDTMH
;
A
#
# COMPACT_ATOMS: atom_id res chain seq x y z
N MET A 1 -4.14 -31.09 -26.81
CA MET A 1 -4.14 -30.27 -25.59
C MET A 1 -5.04 -29.09 -25.88
N GLU A 2 -6.16 -28.96 -25.17
CA GLU A 2 -7.04 -27.79 -25.30
C GLU A 2 -6.33 -26.59 -24.66
N ASP A 3 -6.14 -25.54 -25.44
CA ASP A 3 -5.59 -24.26 -25.01
C ASP A 3 -6.69 -23.51 -24.22
N ARG A 4 -6.83 -23.83 -22.93
CA ARG A 4 -7.75 -23.11 -22.05
C ARG A 4 -7.05 -21.83 -21.62
N PRO A 5 -7.60 -20.63 -21.91
CA PRO A 5 -7.00 -19.39 -21.44
C PRO A 5 -6.91 -19.46 -19.91
N ALA A 6 -5.73 -19.18 -19.36
CA ALA A 6 -5.57 -19.07 -17.91
C ALA A 6 -6.65 -18.10 -17.41
N LEU A 7 -7.46 -18.54 -16.44
CA LEU A 7 -8.37 -17.62 -15.75
C LEU A 7 -7.53 -16.42 -15.34
N ASN A 8 -7.90 -15.23 -15.81
CA ASN A 8 -7.22 -14.01 -15.42
C ASN A 8 -7.58 -13.74 -13.95
N LEU A 9 -6.83 -14.37 -13.05
CA LEU A 9 -6.97 -14.25 -11.60
C LEU A 9 -6.48 -12.89 -11.08
N PHE A 10 -5.92 -12.06 -11.97
CA PHE A 10 -5.44 -10.73 -11.64
C PHE A 10 -6.59 -9.73 -11.74
N LYS A 11 -6.85 -9.05 -10.63
CA LYS A 11 -7.72 -7.88 -10.58
C LYS A 11 -6.84 -6.63 -10.65
N SER A 12 -7.03 -5.83 -11.70
CA SER A 12 -6.44 -4.49 -11.75
C SER A 12 -7.17 -3.58 -10.78
N LEU A 13 -6.41 -2.80 -10.02
CA LEU A 13 -6.92 -1.79 -9.09
C LEU A 13 -6.47 -0.42 -9.59
N GLU A 14 -7.34 0.57 -9.47
CA GLU A 14 -6.97 1.97 -9.68
C GLU A 14 -6.07 2.44 -8.53
N PRO A 15 -5.24 3.48 -8.76
CA PRO A 15 -4.48 4.10 -7.68
C PRO A 15 -5.41 4.53 -6.55
N HIS A 16 -5.12 4.10 -5.31
CA HIS A 16 -5.89 4.43 -4.11
C HIS A 16 -7.21 3.66 -3.91
N ASP A 17 -7.39 2.54 -4.61
CA ASP A 17 -8.57 1.69 -4.43
C ASP A 17 -8.72 1.10 -3.02
N THR A 18 -9.97 0.84 -2.65
CA THR A 18 -10.35 0.10 -1.46
C THR A 18 -10.92 -1.27 -1.87
N VAL A 19 -10.43 -2.34 -1.25
CA VAL A 19 -10.85 -3.72 -1.58
C VAL A 19 -11.11 -4.52 -0.31
N GLU A 20 -12.12 -5.37 -0.35
CA GLU A 20 -12.32 -6.43 0.65
C GLU A 20 -11.38 -7.60 0.36
N ILE A 21 -10.55 -7.94 1.34
CA ILE A 21 -9.69 -9.12 1.29
C ILE A 21 -10.15 -10.10 2.37
N GLU A 22 -10.43 -11.33 1.97
CA GLU A 22 -10.80 -12.38 2.92
C GLU A 22 -9.73 -12.54 4.01
N GLY A 23 -10.15 -12.50 5.29
CA GLY A 23 -9.25 -12.56 6.44
C GLY A 23 -8.60 -11.24 6.86
N LEU A 24 -8.67 -10.17 6.04
CA LEU A 24 -8.15 -8.84 6.38
C LEU A 24 -9.24 -7.75 6.43
N GLY A 25 -10.40 -7.99 5.82
CA GLY A 25 -11.52 -7.05 5.75
C GLY A 25 -11.31 -5.95 4.70
N THR A 26 -11.90 -4.78 4.92
CA THR A 26 -11.76 -3.60 4.07
C THR A 26 -10.36 -3.00 4.21
N VAL A 27 -9.61 -2.95 3.11
CA VAL A 27 -8.23 -2.48 3.09
C VAL A 27 -8.04 -1.46 1.98
N ASN A 28 -7.35 -0.37 2.29
CA ASN A 28 -6.91 0.61 1.30
C ASN A 28 -5.62 0.14 0.63
N PHE A 29 -5.47 0.43 -0.66
CA PHE A 29 -4.26 0.17 -1.43
C PHE A 29 -3.69 1.49 -1.93
N SER A 30 -2.43 1.79 -1.63
CA SER A 30 -1.79 3.02 -2.09
C SER A 30 -0.36 2.75 -2.49
N HIS A 31 0.20 3.57 -3.38
CA HIS A 31 1.66 3.55 -3.53
C HIS A 31 2.32 4.08 -2.25
N TYR A 32 1.87 5.23 -1.74
CA TYR A 32 2.43 5.94 -0.57
C TYR A 32 1.84 5.44 0.76
N PRO A 33 2.55 5.61 1.90
CA PRO A 33 1.93 5.51 3.22
C PRO A 33 0.81 6.54 3.39
N TYR A 34 0.11 6.50 4.52
CA TYR A 34 -0.82 7.56 4.89
C TYR A 34 -0.07 8.91 4.96
N ARG A 35 -0.77 9.98 4.60
CA ARG A 35 -0.22 11.33 4.50
C ARG A 35 0.45 11.78 5.80
N GLU A 36 -0.15 11.42 6.93
CA GLU A 36 0.33 11.73 8.27
C GLU A 36 1.64 11.00 8.61
N ASP A 37 1.94 9.90 7.92
CA ASP A 37 3.13 9.08 8.13
C ASP A 37 4.23 9.32 7.10
N LEU A 38 4.02 10.19 6.11
CA LEU A 38 5.03 10.45 5.07
C LEU A 38 6.37 10.90 5.67
N ALA A 39 6.35 11.68 6.76
CA ALA A 39 7.57 12.10 7.45
C ALA A 39 8.25 10.97 8.24
N TYR A 40 7.56 9.86 8.47
CA TYR A 40 8.12 8.73 9.19
C TYR A 40 9.22 8.11 8.33
N SER A 41 10.47 8.31 8.74
CA SER A 41 11.71 7.92 8.04
C SER A 41 12.11 8.77 6.82
N TRP A 42 11.20 9.49 6.15
CA TRP A 42 11.54 10.43 5.04
C TRP A 42 10.86 11.79 5.17
N PRO A 43 11.41 12.73 5.96
CA PRO A 43 10.84 14.07 6.11
C PRO A 43 10.61 14.83 4.79
N ASP A 44 11.47 14.59 3.78
CA ASP A 44 11.38 15.23 2.46
C ASP A 44 10.14 14.79 1.64
N ASP A 45 9.57 13.63 1.95
CA ASP A 45 8.45 13.06 1.21
C ASP A 45 7.14 13.81 1.48
N VAL A 46 7.02 14.45 2.64
CA VAL A 46 5.85 15.30 2.97
C VAL A 46 5.68 16.41 1.94
N ALA A 47 6.76 17.12 1.61
CA ALA A 47 6.71 18.24 0.68
C ALA A 47 6.39 17.79 -0.76
N LYS A 48 6.82 16.59 -1.14
CA LYS A 48 6.69 16.08 -2.52
C LYS A 48 5.40 15.30 -2.76
N PHE A 49 4.91 14.59 -1.75
CA PHE A 49 3.89 13.55 -1.94
C PHE A 49 2.65 13.69 -1.05
N SER A 50 2.58 14.67 -0.15
CA SER A 50 1.39 14.90 0.70
C SER A 50 0.08 14.99 -0.10
N GLY A 51 0.08 15.70 -1.24
CA GLY A 51 -1.09 15.81 -2.12
C GLY A 51 -1.46 14.52 -2.87
N LYS A 52 -0.59 13.51 -2.87
CA LYS A 52 -0.79 12.21 -3.51
C LYS A 52 -1.08 11.08 -2.51
N ALA A 53 -0.73 11.26 -1.24
CA ALA A 53 -1.00 10.30 -0.20
C ALA A 53 -2.45 10.40 0.31
N LEU A 54 -3.02 9.25 0.66
CA LEU A 54 -4.32 9.16 1.31
C LEU A 54 -4.24 9.72 2.73
N PRO A 55 -5.25 10.47 3.22
CA PRO A 55 -5.37 10.79 4.64
C PRO A 55 -5.75 9.53 5.43
N PHE A 56 -5.34 9.45 6.69
CA PHE A 56 -5.77 8.34 7.54
C PHE A 56 -7.28 8.39 7.80
N ASP A 57 -7.96 7.28 7.48
CA ASP A 57 -9.40 7.09 7.60
C ASP A 57 -9.79 6.02 8.63
N GLY A 58 -8.82 5.52 9.42
CA GLY A 58 -9.05 4.44 10.39
C GLY A 58 -9.00 3.03 9.81
N ARG A 59 -8.75 2.88 8.50
CA ARG A 59 -8.67 1.57 7.84
C ARG A 59 -7.23 1.05 7.80
N ARG A 60 -7.12 -0.25 7.51
CA ARG A 60 -5.83 -0.85 7.18
C ARG A 60 -5.38 -0.39 5.80
N LEU A 61 -4.08 -0.26 5.62
CA LEU A 61 -3.44 0.15 4.39
C LEU A 61 -2.38 -0.86 3.99
N LEU A 62 -2.44 -1.34 2.75
CA LEU A 62 -1.32 -1.98 2.08
C LEU A 62 -0.68 -0.94 1.16
N TYR A 63 0.61 -0.67 1.37
CA TYR A 63 1.30 0.34 0.58
C TYR A 63 2.71 -0.07 0.16
N GLY A 64 3.23 0.63 -0.85
CA GLY A 64 4.59 0.47 -1.36
C GLY A 64 5.44 1.70 -1.08
N HIS A 65 6.05 2.27 -2.12
CA HIS A 65 6.86 3.51 -2.10
C HIS A 65 8.30 3.38 -1.57
N THR A 66 8.56 2.54 -0.58
CA THR A 66 9.84 2.57 0.12
C THR A 66 10.78 1.41 -0.29
N HIS A 67 12.06 1.70 -0.54
CA HIS A 67 13.08 0.71 -0.93
C HIS A 67 14.03 0.37 0.25
N GLN A 68 14.22 -0.92 0.55
CA GLN A 68 15.23 -1.61 1.39
C GLN A 68 15.62 -1.13 2.81
N LEU A 69 15.34 0.10 3.24
CA LEU A 69 15.82 0.64 4.56
C LEU A 69 14.71 1.18 5.44
N SER A 70 13.49 0.73 5.18
CA SER A 70 12.28 1.39 5.62
C SER A 70 11.64 0.59 6.75
N PRO A 71 11.49 1.15 7.96
CA PRO A 71 10.89 0.42 9.07
C PRO A 71 9.47 -0.03 8.72
N ASP A 72 9.01 -1.09 9.39
CA ASP A 72 7.59 -1.43 9.49
C ASP A 72 6.84 -0.12 9.78
N GLY A 73 5.82 0.16 8.97
CA GLY A 73 5.21 1.50 8.85
C GLY A 73 4.90 2.16 10.20
N ALA A 74 4.71 3.47 10.21
CA ALA A 74 4.54 4.27 11.43
C ALA A 74 3.39 3.83 12.37
N ARG A 75 2.50 2.97 11.88
CA ARG A 75 1.30 2.49 12.57
C ARG A 75 1.03 1.01 12.28
N PRO A 76 0.40 0.28 13.21
CA PRO A 76 0.05 -1.12 13.02
C PRO A 76 -1.01 -1.36 11.93
N GLU A 77 -1.78 -0.34 11.55
CA GLU A 77 -2.76 -0.42 10.47
C GLU A 77 -2.13 -0.34 9.07
N ALA A 78 -0.86 0.04 8.95
CA ALA A 78 -0.20 0.24 7.67
C ALA A 78 0.91 -0.79 7.47
N LEU A 79 0.70 -1.71 6.53
CA LEU A 79 1.68 -2.72 6.16
C LEU A 79 2.32 -2.36 4.82
N ASN A 80 3.64 -2.29 4.84
CA ASN A 80 4.45 -2.10 3.65
C ASN A 80 4.62 -3.43 2.92
N VAL A 81 4.28 -3.46 1.62
CA VAL A 81 4.33 -4.65 0.77
C VAL A 81 5.23 -4.45 -0.46
N GLY A 82 6.13 -3.46 -0.44
CA GLY A 82 7.13 -3.27 -1.50
C GLY A 82 7.94 -4.54 -1.75
N ILE A 83 8.41 -4.78 -2.99
CA ILE A 83 8.99 -6.06 -3.44
C ILE A 83 10.22 -6.52 -2.64
N ASP A 84 10.77 -5.66 -1.77
CA ASP A 84 11.90 -5.90 -0.88
C ASP A 84 11.54 -5.98 0.62
N THR A 85 10.24 -6.04 0.98
CA THR A 85 9.74 -6.10 2.39
C THR A 85 9.82 -7.50 3.03
N MET A 86 10.63 -8.38 2.46
CA MET A 86 10.82 -9.73 2.99
C MET A 86 11.66 -9.68 4.27
N HIS A 87 11.02 -9.98 5.40
CA HIS A 87 11.69 -10.44 6.63
C HIS A 87 12.44 -11.76 6.39
#